data_AF-A0A2S1LLV8-F1
#
_entry.id   AF-A0A2S1LLV8-F1
#
_cell.length_a   1.000
_cell.length_b   1.000
_cell.length_c   1.000
_cell.angle_alpha   90.00
_cell.angle_beta   90.00
_cell.angle_gamma   90.00
#
_symmetry.space_group_name_H-M   'P 1'
#
loop_
_entity.id
_entity.type
_entity.pdbx_description
1 polymer ?
#
loop_
_entity_poly.entity_id
_entity_poly.type
_entity_poly.pdbx_seq_one_letter_code
_entity_poly.pdbx_strand_id
1 'polypeptide(L)'
;MLFSQEKKQDTLYLLLKLDKTVISSISKDSTRASFGVYKKGYPKKNPVNTNMPKRKDRQDIKNSKPLFVTKKSSLSISETLNFWSMYPPIKVHSLKNLNYITRYEFVSDLEKYLYRKHIFIIQPDNYGNYLIWKSSLMARE
;
A
#
# COMPACT_ATOMS: atom_id res chain seq x y z
N MET A 1 -1.52 -3.35 39.11
CA MET A 1 -1.90 -4.57 38.37
C MET A 1 -2.00 -4.23 36.89
N LEU A 2 -1.31 -5.05 36.09
CA LEU A 2 -1.20 -5.15 34.62
C LEU A 2 -2.21 -4.38 33.75
N PHE A 3 -1.77 -3.26 33.19
CA PHE A 3 -2.35 -2.74 31.94
C PHE A 3 -1.46 -3.13 30.74
N SER A 4 -1.95 -4.11 29.99
CA SER A 4 -1.94 -4.12 28.52
C SER A 4 -0.60 -4.30 27.78
N GLN A 5 0.08 -5.43 27.98
CA GLN A 5 1.04 -5.93 26.98
C GLN A 5 0.37 -6.59 25.76
N GLU A 6 -0.89 -7.04 25.86
CA GLU A 6 -1.60 -7.73 24.77
C GLU A 6 -1.92 -6.83 23.55
N LYS A 7 -2.09 -5.52 23.73
CA LYS A 7 -2.41 -4.60 22.60
C LYS A 7 -1.26 -4.38 21.60
N LYS A 8 -0.01 -4.67 21.97
CA LYS A 8 1.14 -4.39 21.08
C LYS A 8 1.23 -5.34 19.90
N GLN A 9 0.69 -6.55 20.00
CA GLN A 9 0.75 -7.51 18.90
C GLN A 9 -0.21 -7.15 17.77
N ASP A 10 -1.37 -6.52 18.02
CA ASP A 10 -2.34 -6.26 16.94
C ASP A 10 -1.99 -5.07 16.04
N THR A 11 -0.93 -4.32 16.38
CA THR A 11 -0.55 -3.09 15.67
C THR A 11 0.77 -3.24 14.92
N LEU A 12 0.77 -2.77 13.67
CA LEU A 12 1.90 -2.72 12.78
C LEU A 12 2.22 -1.27 12.41
N TYR A 13 3.44 -0.82 12.69
CA TYR A 13 3.98 0.41 12.14
C TYR A 13 5.02 0.04 11.07
N LEU A 14 4.72 0.36 9.81
CA LEU A 14 5.56 0.01 8.67
C LEU A 14 6.24 1.28 8.13
N LEU A 15 7.55 1.37 8.30
CA LEU A 15 8.35 2.44 7.72
C LEU A 15 8.58 2.19 6.23
N LEU A 16 7.96 3.03 5.41
CA LEU A 16 8.16 3.07 3.97
C LEU A 16 9.05 4.26 3.60
N LYS A 17 10.33 3.97 3.36
CA LYS A 17 11.16 4.91 2.60
C LYS A 17 10.69 4.88 1.15
N LEU A 18 10.42 6.04 0.59
CA LEU A 18 10.04 6.19 -0.82
C LEU A 18 11.25 5.89 -1.70
N ASP A 19 11.43 4.62 -2.04
CA ASP A 19 12.42 4.14 -3.00
C ASP A 19 11.73 3.58 -4.25
N LYS A 20 12.48 3.03 -5.21
CA LYS A 20 11.94 2.47 -6.46
C LYS A 20 10.99 1.27 -6.26
N THR A 21 10.89 0.73 -5.05
CA THR A 21 10.05 -0.43 -4.71
C THR A 21 8.80 -0.07 -3.92
N VAL A 22 8.58 1.24 -3.72
CA VAL A 22 7.38 1.79 -3.09
C VAL A 22 6.73 2.77 -4.06
N ILE A 23 5.47 2.50 -4.40
CA ILE A 23 4.61 3.48 -5.07
C ILE A 23 3.82 4.19 -3.98
N SER A 24 3.69 5.51 -4.07
CA SER A 24 2.79 6.25 -3.20
C SER A 24 2.01 7.29 -4.00
N SER A 25 0.77 7.55 -3.60
CA SER A 25 -0.04 8.64 -4.13
C SER A 25 -0.79 9.26 -2.96
N ILE A 26 -0.74 10.57 -2.84
CA ILE A 26 -1.41 11.34 -1.79
C ILE A 26 -2.40 12.28 -2.48
N SER A 27 -3.62 12.36 -1.97
CA SER A 27 -4.63 13.26 -2.50
C SER A 27 -4.22 14.72 -2.31
N LYS A 28 -4.71 15.63 -3.18
CA LYS A 28 -4.32 17.05 -3.15
C LYS A 28 -4.66 17.73 -1.81
N ASP A 29 -5.75 17.32 -1.20
CA ASP A 29 -6.21 17.77 0.13
C ASP A 29 -5.47 17.06 1.29
N SER A 30 -4.55 16.14 0.99
CA SER A 30 -3.74 15.38 1.95
C SER A 30 -4.55 14.56 2.96
N THR A 31 -5.82 14.27 2.66
CA THR A 31 -6.69 13.48 3.52
C THR A 31 -6.63 11.98 3.21
N ARG A 32 -6.12 11.60 2.05
CA ARG A 32 -6.05 10.21 1.59
C ARG A 32 -4.68 9.90 1.00
N ALA A 33 -4.29 8.65 1.15
CA ALA A 33 -3.07 8.14 0.53
C ALA A 33 -3.24 6.68 0.10
N SER A 34 -2.51 6.28 -0.93
CA SER A 34 -2.32 4.87 -1.30
C SER A 34 -0.83 4.56 -1.36
N PHE A 35 -0.49 3.33 -0.97
CA PHE A 35 0.89 2.83 -0.97
C PHE A 35 0.94 1.45 -1.60
N GLY A 36 1.87 1.22 -2.54
CA GLY A 36 2.13 -0.08 -3.14
C GLY A 36 3.54 -0.53 -2.79
N VAL A 37 3.69 -1.74 -2.23
CA VAL A 37 4.98 -2.33 -1.84
C VAL A 37 5.24 -3.59 -2.66
N TYR A 38 6.30 -3.60 -3.46
CA TYR A 38 6.68 -4.78 -4.24
C TYR A 38 7.35 -5.87 -3.38
N LYS A 39 6.89 -7.12 -3.51
CA LYS A 39 7.39 -8.30 -2.77
C LYS A 39 8.70 -8.86 -3.32
N LYS A 40 8.80 -8.94 -4.64
CA LYS A 40 10.02 -9.29 -5.38
C LYS A 40 10.40 -8.02 -6.11
N GLY A 41 11.68 -7.64 -6.08
CA GLY A 41 12.15 -6.35 -6.60
C GLY A 41 11.51 -5.97 -7.95
N TYR A 42 11.39 -4.65 -8.18
CA TYR A 42 10.66 -4.04 -9.30
C TYR A 42 10.68 -4.89 -10.59
N PRO A 43 9.53 -5.20 -11.22
CA PRO A 43 9.54 -5.89 -12.50
C PRO A 43 10.34 -5.02 -13.47
N LYS A 44 11.51 -5.52 -13.93
CA LYS A 44 12.33 -4.85 -14.97
C LYS A 44 11.36 -4.40 -16.04
N LYS A 45 11.30 -3.08 -16.30
CA LYS A 45 10.35 -2.44 -17.21
C LYS A 45 10.00 -3.41 -18.35
N ASN A 46 8.80 -3.96 -18.34
CA ASN A 46 8.25 -4.44 -19.59
C ASN A 46 8.25 -3.21 -20.50
N PRO A 47 8.82 -3.28 -21.71
CA PRO A 47 8.79 -2.14 -22.63
C PRO A 47 7.34 -1.69 -22.71
N VAL A 48 7.11 -0.41 -22.44
CA VAL A 48 5.81 0.21 -22.68
C VAL A 48 5.50 -0.11 -24.13
N ASN A 49 4.55 -1.01 -24.36
CA ASN A 49 4.08 -1.29 -25.69
C ASN A 49 3.40 0.00 -26.13
N THR A 50 4.11 0.82 -26.90
CA THR A 50 3.70 2.14 -27.40
C THR A 50 2.47 2.05 -28.31
N ASN A 51 1.96 0.84 -28.54
CA ASN A 51 0.71 0.55 -29.21
C ASN A 51 -0.49 0.51 -28.24
N MET A 52 -0.64 1.48 -27.33
CA MET A 52 -1.95 1.73 -26.76
C MET A 52 -2.80 2.40 -27.84
N PRO A 53 -3.89 1.77 -28.33
CA PRO A 53 -4.79 2.43 -29.25
C PRO A 53 -5.33 3.69 -28.57
N LYS A 54 -5.13 4.85 -29.20
CA LYS A 54 -5.75 6.12 -28.79
C LYS A 54 -7.24 5.85 -28.55
N ARG A 55 -7.75 6.18 -27.36
CA ARG A 55 -9.18 6.08 -27.02
C ARG A 55 -9.98 6.78 -28.12
N LYS A 56 -10.72 6.02 -28.93
CA LYS A 56 -11.87 6.55 -29.65
C LYS A 56 -12.95 6.87 -28.62
N ASP A 57 -13.63 7.99 -28.82
CA ASP A 57 -14.68 8.47 -27.92
C ASP A 57 -15.70 7.35 -27.64
N ARG A 58 -15.92 7.11 -26.35
CA ARG A 58 -16.76 6.03 -25.83
C ARG A 58 -18.24 6.40 -25.97
N GLN A 59 -18.80 6.30 -27.17
CA GLN A 59 -20.26 6.32 -27.36
C GLN A 59 -20.89 4.94 -27.10
N ASP A 60 -20.11 3.86 -27.15
CA ASP A 60 -20.64 2.48 -27.14
C ASP A 60 -20.88 1.89 -25.75
N ILE A 61 -20.55 2.61 -24.66
CA ILE A 61 -20.66 2.08 -23.29
C ILE A 61 -22.09 2.09 -22.76
N LYS A 62 -23.03 2.80 -23.41
CA LYS A 62 -24.41 2.84 -22.94
C LYS A 62 -25.17 1.51 -23.13
N ASN A 63 -24.69 0.60 -23.99
CA ASN A 63 -25.43 -0.61 -24.37
C ASN A 63 -24.70 -1.94 -24.15
N SER A 64 -23.49 -1.96 -23.56
CA SER A 64 -22.79 -3.22 -23.32
C SER A 64 -23.21 -3.86 -21.99
N LYS A 65 -23.88 -5.02 -22.06
CA LYS A 65 -24.13 -5.86 -20.88
C LYS A 65 -22.80 -6.26 -20.24
N PRO A 66 -22.70 -6.33 -18.90
CA PRO A 66 -21.47 -6.74 -18.23
C PRO A 66 -21.09 -8.15 -18.67
N LEU A 67 -19.98 -8.26 -19.39
CA LEU A 67 -19.35 -9.54 -19.70
C LEU A 67 -18.77 -10.09 -18.39
N PHE A 68 -19.42 -11.09 -17.81
CA PHE A 68 -18.85 -11.91 -16.75
C PHE A 68 -17.66 -12.68 -17.35
N VAL A 69 -16.46 -12.13 -17.21
CA VAL A 69 -15.22 -12.81 -17.55
C VAL A 69 -14.96 -13.85 -16.46
N THR A 70 -15.51 -15.06 -16.62
CA THR A 70 -15.02 -16.24 -15.91
C THR A 70 -13.69 -16.68 -16.51
N LYS A 71 -12.64 -15.90 -16.28
CA LYS A 71 -11.27 -16.44 -16.35
C LYS A 71 -10.97 -17.01 -14.97
N LYS A 72 -10.82 -18.33 -14.90
CA LYS A 72 -10.03 -18.97 -13.85
C LYS A 72 -8.61 -18.42 -13.97
N SER A 73 -8.32 -17.26 -13.39
CA SER A 73 -6.96 -16.81 -13.18
C SER A 73 -6.38 -17.76 -12.13
N SER A 74 -5.36 -18.52 -12.52
CA SER A 74 -4.40 -19.03 -11.54
C SER A 74 -4.03 -17.84 -10.66
N LEU A 75 -4.32 -17.94 -9.36
CA LEU A 75 -4.21 -16.88 -8.36
C LEU A 75 -2.75 -16.37 -8.31
N SER A 76 -2.43 -15.45 -9.21
CA SER A 76 -1.17 -14.73 -9.23
C SER A 76 -1.19 -13.86 -7.99
N ILE A 77 -0.51 -14.30 -6.94
CA ILE A 77 -0.30 -13.50 -5.74
C ILE A 77 0.28 -12.17 -6.23
N SER A 78 -0.49 -11.10 -6.14
CA SER A 78 -0.06 -9.78 -6.60
C SER A 78 1.36 -9.52 -6.11
N GLU A 79 2.25 -9.23 -7.07
CA GLU A 79 3.66 -8.89 -6.81
C GLU A 79 3.78 -7.64 -5.93
N THR A 80 2.67 -6.91 -5.77
CA THR A 80 2.55 -5.69 -4.98
C THR A 80 1.50 -5.86 -3.87
N LEU A 81 1.83 -5.36 -2.67
CA LEU A 81 0.89 -5.19 -1.56
C LEU A 81 0.41 -3.75 -1.55
N ASN A 82 -0.91 -3.58 -1.62
CA ASN A 82 -1.51 -2.26 -1.70
C ASN A 82 -2.15 -1.89 -0.36
N PHE A 83 -1.86 -0.69 0.12
CA PHE A 83 -2.42 -0.09 1.31
C PHE A 83 -3.17 1.18 0.93
N TRP A 84 -4.24 1.47 1.65
CA TRP A 84 -4.97 2.72 1.53
C TRP A 84 -5.17 3.38 2.89
N SER A 85 -5.13 4.70 2.91
CA SER A 85 -5.54 5.55 4.03
C SER A 85 -6.67 6.45 3.57
N MET A 86 -7.73 6.49 4.38
CA MET A 86 -8.89 7.36 4.18
C MET A 86 -8.91 8.55 5.15
N TYR A 87 -7.85 8.69 5.95
CA TYR A 87 -7.72 9.73 6.98
C TYR A 87 -6.42 10.51 6.80
N PRO A 88 -6.40 11.80 7.19
CA PRO A 88 -5.18 12.60 7.22
C PRO A 88 -4.09 11.95 8.10
N PRO A 89 -2.81 12.17 7.78
CA PRO A 89 -1.72 11.63 8.55
C PRO A 89 -1.52 12.41 9.86
N ILE A 90 -0.96 11.74 10.85
CA ILE A 90 -0.40 12.41 12.02
C ILE A 90 1.05 12.76 11.70
N LYS A 91 1.43 14.04 11.83
CA LYS A 91 2.80 14.51 11.65
C LYS A 91 3.57 14.42 12.97
N VAL A 92 4.74 13.79 12.95
CA VAL A 92 5.64 13.68 14.12
C VAL A 92 7.09 13.98 13.74
N HIS A 93 7.86 14.50 14.68
CA HIS A 93 9.28 14.83 14.48
C HIS A 93 10.23 13.66 14.80
N SER A 94 9.76 12.61 15.48
CA SER A 94 10.61 11.50 15.92
C SER A 94 9.82 10.20 16.04
N LEU A 95 10.51 9.07 15.85
CA LEU A 95 9.98 7.72 16.01
C LEU A 95 10.48 7.01 17.29
N LYS A 96 11.19 7.70 18.19
CA LYS A 96 11.91 7.10 19.34
C LYS A 96 11.08 6.16 20.23
N ASN A 97 9.76 6.35 20.28
CA ASN A 97 8.83 5.56 21.10
C ASN A 97 7.88 4.66 20.28
N LEU A 98 8.12 4.52 18.97
CA LEU A 98 7.33 3.67 18.09
C LEU A 98 8.11 2.40 17.75
N ASN A 99 7.49 1.25 18.00
CA ASN A 99 8.02 -0.03 17.53
C ASN A 99 7.61 -0.22 16.07
N TYR A 100 8.43 0.26 15.16
CA TYR A 100 8.22 0.13 13.72
C TYR A 100 9.16 -0.92 13.13
N ILE A 101 8.71 -1.53 12.04
CA ILE A 101 9.54 -2.40 11.21
C ILE A 101 9.82 -1.71 9.87
N THR A 102 10.90 -2.10 9.24
CA THR A 102 11.21 -1.64 7.88
C THR A 102 10.42 -2.45 6.84
N ARG A 103 10.33 -1.90 5.62
CA ARG A 103 9.84 -2.63 4.45
C ARG A 103 10.53 -3.99 4.27
N TYR A 104 11.85 -4.04 4.46
CA TYR A 104 12.62 -5.28 4.25
C TYR A 104 12.20 -6.37 5.23
N GLU A 105 12.09 -6.03 6.52
CA GLU A 105 11.59 -6.94 7.55
C GLU A 105 10.15 -7.41 7.28
N PHE A 106 9.30 -6.49 6.83
CA PHE A 106 7.92 -6.81 6.49
C PHE A 106 7.82 -7.80 5.34
N VAL A 107 8.61 -7.63 4.29
CA VAL A 107 8.61 -8.51 3.11
C VAL A 107 9.26 -9.87 3.42
N SER A 108 10.30 -9.90 4.26
CA SER A 108 10.98 -11.15 4.63
C SER A 108 10.12 -12.08 5.49
N ASP A 109 9.22 -11.53 6.30
CA ASP A 109 8.35 -12.29 7.19
C ASP A 109 6.89 -11.84 7.04
N LEU A 110 6.41 -11.94 5.80
CA LEU A 110 5.11 -11.40 5.39
C LEU A 110 3.96 -11.99 6.22
N GLU A 111 3.98 -13.30 6.45
CA GLU A 111 2.91 -14.03 7.14
C GLU A 111 2.72 -13.55 8.58
N LYS A 112 3.80 -13.21 9.29
CA LYS A 112 3.76 -12.67 10.65
C LYS A 112 3.06 -11.32 10.75
N TYR A 113 3.06 -10.52 9.68
CA TYR A 113 2.56 -9.14 9.71
C TYR A 113 1.26 -8.92 8.92
N LEU A 114 0.91 -9.81 8.00
CA LEU A 114 -0.31 -9.69 7.18
C LEU A 114 -1.60 -9.67 8.01
N TYR A 115 -1.63 -10.39 9.12
CA TYR A 115 -2.84 -10.55 9.94
C TYR A 115 -2.99 -9.51 11.06
N ARG A 116 -2.17 -8.44 11.04
CA ARG A 116 -2.24 -7.36 12.04
C ARG A 116 -3.49 -6.52 11.82
N LYS A 117 -4.28 -6.29 12.87
CA LYS A 117 -5.57 -5.57 12.79
C LYS A 117 -5.41 -4.08 12.52
N HIS A 118 -4.35 -3.47 13.04
CA HIS A 118 -4.10 -2.05 12.92
C HIS A 118 -2.80 -1.82 12.17
N ILE A 119 -2.88 -1.30 10.95
CA ILE A 119 -1.72 -1.03 10.12
C ILE A 119 -1.53 0.48 10.02
N PHE A 120 -0.32 0.93 10.28
CA PHE A 120 0.10 2.32 10.14
C PHE A 120 1.29 2.39 9.21
N ILE A 121 1.18 3.20 8.15
CA ILE A 121 2.30 3.47 7.24
C ILE A 121 3.01 4.73 7.73
N ILE A 122 4.31 4.61 7.99
CA ILE A 122 5.18 5.73 8.32
C ILE A 122 5.91 6.15 7.04
N GLN A 123 5.69 7.39 6.62
CA GLN A 123 6.34 8.00 5.47
C GLN A 123 7.19 9.18 5.93
N PRO A 124 8.52 9.18 5.70
CA PRO A 124 9.36 10.35 5.89
C PRO A 124 8.95 11.49 4.94
N ASP A 125 8.94 12.73 5.43
CA ASP A 125 8.83 13.92 4.59
C ASP A 125 10.21 14.52 4.26
N ASN A 126 10.25 15.48 3.33
CA ASN A 126 11.49 16.12 2.89
C ASN A 126 12.09 17.07 3.95
N TYR A 127 11.39 17.31 5.06
CA TYR A 127 11.77 18.22 6.13
C TYR A 127 12.22 17.48 7.39
N GLY A 128 12.49 16.17 7.29
CA GLY A 128 12.97 15.34 8.40
C GLY A 128 11.87 14.93 9.40
N ASN A 129 10.60 15.14 9.07
CA ASN A 129 9.46 14.65 9.85
C ASN A 129 8.94 13.33 9.29
N TYR A 130 7.96 12.77 9.99
CA TYR A 130 7.27 11.55 9.60
C TYR A 130 5.76 11.78 9.57
N LEU A 131 5.13 11.31 8.51
CA LEU A 131 3.68 11.25 8.35
C LEU A 131 3.23 9.81 8.66
N ILE A 132 2.38 9.66 9.67
CA ILE A 132 1.84 8.37 10.08
C ILE A 132 0.40 8.26 9.57
N TRP A 133 0.21 7.38 8.59
CA TRP A 133 -1.07 7.12 7.95
C TRP A 133 -1.73 5.90 8.57
N LYS A 134 -2.97 6.03 9.05
CA LYS A 134 -3.78 4.86 9.43
C LYS A 134 -4.27 4.17 8.16
N SER A 135 -3.83 2.95 7.94
CA SER A 135 -4.07 2.25 6.67
C SER A 135 -4.73 0.90 6.86
N SER A 136 -5.30 0.39 5.78
CA SER A 136 -5.69 -1.02 5.67
C SER A 136 -5.03 -1.64 4.45
N LEU A 137 -4.77 -2.95 4.52
CA LEU A 137 -4.33 -3.71 3.37
C LEU A 137 -5.53 -3.93 2.44
N MET A 138 -5.41 -3.51 1.18
CA MET A 138 -6.37 -3.89 0.14
C MET A 138 -6.10 -5.34 -0.23
N ALA A 139 -7.13 -6.19 -0.07
CA ALA A 139 -7.04 -7.60 -0.43
C ALA A 139 -6.71 -7.77 -1.92
N ARG A 140 -6.01 -8.86 -2.22
CA ARG A 140 -5.55 -9.28 -3.54
C ARG A 140 -6.77 -9.42 -4.47
N GLU A 141 -6.82 -8.66 -5.57
CA GLU A 141 -7.62 -9.04 -6.75
C GLU A 141 -6.89 -10.14 -7.54
#